data_AF-A0A372KKT5-F1
#
_entry.id   AF-A0A372KKT5-F1
#
_cell.length_a   1.000
_cell.length_b   1.000
_cell.length_c   1.000
_cell.angle_alpha   90.00
_cell.angle_beta   90.00
_cell.angle_gamma   90.00
#
_symmetry.space_group_name_H-M   'P 1'
#
loop_
_entity.id
_entity.type
_entity.pdbx_description
1 polymer ?
#
loop_
_entity_poly.entity_id
_entity_poly.type
_entity_poly.pdbx_seq_one_letter_code
_entity_poly.pdbx_strand_id
1 'polypeptide(L)'
;MYETIVNEYITNYETVVSQYGLGDAASYQSMRDSVTSSIEQQKAEYGPMGNAKIIGKADLVEFLKEYRDELKSYTDQMAIALQ
;
A
#
# COMPACT_ATOMS: atom_id res chain seq x y z
N MET A 1 5.11 -6.23 4.58
CA MET A 1 3.86 -5.70 5.17
C MET A 1 3.45 -4.42 4.47
N TYR A 2 4.23 -3.32 4.52
CA TYR A 2 3.89 -2.07 3.81
C TYR A 2 3.59 -2.28 2.31
N GLU A 3 4.52 -2.89 1.56
CA GLU A 3 4.35 -3.19 0.13
C GLU A 3 3.03 -3.91 -0.17
N THR A 4 2.75 -4.96 0.62
CA THR A 4 1.52 -5.75 0.53
C THR A 4 0.28 -4.89 0.78
N ILE A 5 0.29 -4.06 1.83
CA ILE A 5 -0.82 -3.18 2.19
C ILE A 5 -1.14 -2.21 1.04
N VAL A 6 -0.12 -1.54 0.49
CA VAL A 6 -0.33 -0.55 -0.57
C VAL A 6 -0.75 -1.22 -1.88
N ASN A 7 -0.16 -2.36 -2.23
CA ASN A 7 -0.55 -3.10 -3.45
C ASN A 7 -1.98 -3.65 -3.37
N GLU A 8 -2.41 -4.09 -2.18
CA GLU A 8 -3.79 -4.51 -1.93
C GLU A 8 -4.75 -3.31 -2.08
N TYR A 9 -4.40 -2.15 -1.50
CA TYR A 9 -5.14 -0.91 -1.69
C TYR A 9 -5.28 -0.51 -3.17
N ILE A 10 -4.19 -0.50 -3.94
CA ILE A 10 -4.22 -0.15 -5.37
C ILE A 10 -5.16 -1.12 -6.12
N THR A 11 -5.09 -2.41 -5.82
CA THR A 11 -5.95 -3.42 -6.43
C THR A 11 -7.42 -3.23 -6.09
N ASN A 12 -7.74 -2.95 -4.83
CA ASN A 12 -9.10 -2.69 -4.39
C ASN A 12 -9.65 -1.41 -5.02
N TYR A 13 -8.85 -0.34 -5.04
CA TYR A 13 -9.20 0.91 -5.70
C TYR A 13 -9.49 0.71 -7.19
N GLU A 14 -8.55 0.07 -7.91
CA GLU A 14 -8.68 -0.26 -9.34
C GLU A 14 -9.95 -1.06 -9.61
N THR A 15 -10.25 -2.06 -8.79
CA THR A 15 -11.46 -2.90 -8.91
C THR A 15 -12.73 -2.07 -8.81
N VAL A 16 -12.79 -1.14 -7.85
CA VAL A 16 -13.98 -0.31 -7.63
C VAL A 16 -14.19 0.64 -8.80
N VAL A 17 -13.18 1.41 -9.20
CA VAL A 17 -13.36 2.47 -10.19
C VAL A 17 -13.44 1.96 -11.63
N SER A 18 -12.80 0.82 -11.94
CA SER A 18 -12.84 0.23 -13.29
C SER A 18 -14.24 -0.25 -13.67
N GLN A 19 -15.08 -0.61 -12.69
CA GLN A 19 -16.50 -0.96 -12.95
C GLN A 19 -17.30 0.20 -13.54
N TYR A 20 -16.84 1.44 -13.31
CA TYR A 20 -17.46 2.66 -13.80
C TYR A 20 -16.72 3.25 -15.01
N GLY A 21 -15.78 2.51 -15.60
CA GLY A 21 -14.95 2.97 -16.72
C GLY A 21 -13.98 4.09 -16.34
N LEU A 22 -13.66 4.23 -15.04
CA LEU A 22 -12.72 5.21 -14.53
C LEU A 22 -11.36 4.55 -14.28
N GLY A 23 -10.28 5.30 -14.50
CA GLY A 23 -8.91 4.85 -14.25
C GLY A 23 -8.14 4.42 -15.49
N ASP A 24 -6.87 4.09 -15.28
CA ASP A 24 -5.92 3.72 -16.34
C ASP A 24 -4.97 2.64 -15.83
N ALA A 25 -4.90 1.52 -16.54
CA ALA A 25 -4.09 0.36 -16.14
C ALA A 25 -2.59 0.70 -16.07
N ALA A 26 -2.09 1.56 -16.97
CA ALA A 26 -0.69 1.97 -16.96
C ALA A 26 -0.37 2.79 -15.71
N SER A 27 -1.28 3.66 -15.29
CA SER A 27 -1.17 4.43 -14.05
C SER A 27 -1.11 3.52 -12.82
N TYR A 28 -1.97 2.51 -12.73
CA TYR A 28 -1.93 1.56 -11.60
C TYR A 28 -0.67 0.69 -11.58
N GLN A 29 -0.17 0.30 -12.75
CA GLN A 29 1.11 -0.40 -12.84
C GLN A 29 2.26 0.50 -12.36
N SER A 30 2.29 1.76 -12.81
CA SER A 30 3.30 2.73 -12.38
C SER A 30 3.27 2.98 -10.87
N MET A 31 2.08 3.00 -10.26
CA MET A 31 1.95 3.09 -8.79
C MET A 31 2.59 1.88 -8.10
N ARG A 32 2.32 0.66 -8.57
CA ARG A 32 2.93 -0.57 -8.00
C ARG A 32 4.44 -0.58 -8.17
N ASP A 33 4.93 -0.21 -9.34
CA ASP A 33 6.36 -0.12 -9.61
C ASP A 33 7.05 0.89 -8.68
N SER A 34 6.40 2.02 -8.40
CA SER A 34 6.90 3.03 -7.47
C SER A 34 6.98 2.52 -6.04
N VAL A 35 5.99 1.72 -5.60
CA VAL A 35 6.00 1.07 -4.28
C VAL A 35 7.15 0.06 -4.19
N THR A 36 7.30 -0.80 -5.20
CA THR A 36 8.39 -1.78 -5.29
C THR A 36 9.74 -1.09 -5.23
N SER A 37 9.95 -0.05 -6.04
CA SER A 37 11.20 0.71 -6.06
C SER A 37 11.52 1.35 -4.70
N SER A 38 10.53 1.89 -4.02
CA SER A 38 10.70 2.47 -2.67
C SER A 38 11.12 1.42 -1.65
N ILE A 39 10.59 0.20 -1.75
CA ILE A 39 10.97 -0.93 -0.89
C ILE A 39 12.38 -1.42 -1.20
N GLU A 40 12.75 -1.49 -2.47
CA GLU A 40 14.12 -1.84 -2.88
C GLU A 40 15.14 -0.84 -2.36
N GLN A 41 14.83 0.46 -2.42
CA GLN A 41 15.67 1.51 -1.85
C GLN A 41 15.84 1.35 -0.34
N GLN A 42 14.75 1.11 0.40
CA GLN A 42 14.82 0.85 1.84
C GLN A 42 15.64 -0.41 2.16
N LYS A 43 15.49 -1.48 1.37
CA LYS A 43 16.31 -2.70 1.53
C LYS A 43 17.80 -2.41 1.28
N ALA A 44 18.13 -1.56 0.30
CA ALA A 44 19.51 -1.19 0.04
C ALA A 44 20.11 -0.34 1.18
N GLU A 45 19.33 0.60 1.72
CA GLU A 45 19.77 1.51 2.78
C GLU A 45 19.91 0.79 4.14
N TYR A 46 18.89 0.03 4.54
CA TYR A 46 18.81 -0.57 5.87
C TYR A 46 19.21 -2.05 5.90
N GLY A 47 19.27 -2.73 4.77
CA GLY A 47 19.67 -4.15 4.68
C GLY A 47 21.02 -4.47 5.31
N PRO A 48 22.08 -3.64 5.15
CA PRO A 48 23.36 -3.86 5.82
C PRO A 48 23.30 -3.83 7.34
N MET A 49 22.25 -3.24 7.95
CA MET A 49 22.07 -3.25 9.40
C MET A 49 21.66 -4.63 9.96
N GLY A 50 21.26 -5.56 9.10
CA GLY A 50 20.98 -6.95 9.46
C GLY A 50 19.97 -7.08 10.60
N ASN A 51 20.38 -7.77 11.67
CA ASN A 51 19.53 -8.04 12.84
C ASN A 51 19.62 -6.96 13.93
N ALA A 52 20.03 -5.74 13.58
CA ALA A 52 20.03 -4.63 14.52
C ALA A 52 18.64 -4.46 15.15
N LYS A 53 18.62 -4.15 16.46
CA LYS A 53 17.37 -3.95 17.18
C LYS A 53 16.64 -2.74 16.61
N ILE A 54 15.42 -2.97 16.12
CA ILE A 54 14.51 -1.89 15.73
C ILE A 54 13.88 -1.31 16.99
N ILE A 55 14.21 -0.06 17.31
CA ILE A 55 13.54 0.72 18.36
C ILE A 55 12.18 1.16 17.81
N GLY A 56 11.11 1.02 18.60
CA GLY A 56 9.75 1.36 18.16
C GLY A 56 9.09 0.32 17.25
N LYS A 57 9.57 -0.93 17.22
CA LYS A 57 8.99 -1.99 16.36
C LYS A 57 7.48 -2.20 16.61
N ALA A 58 7.03 -2.13 17.87
CA ALA A 58 5.62 -2.31 18.21
C ALA A 58 4.77 -1.20 17.57
N ASP A 59 5.17 0.05 17.79
CA ASP A 59 4.53 1.25 17.25
C ASP A 59 4.50 1.22 15.71
N LEU A 60 5.60 0.81 15.07
CA LEU A 60 5.64 0.65 13.62
C LEU A 60 4.65 -0.42 13.12
N VAL A 61 4.53 -1.54 13.84
CA VAL A 61 3.58 -2.60 13.48
C VAL A 61 2.13 -2.14 13.69
N GLU A 62 1.86 -1.38 14.75
CA GLU A 62 0.55 -0.79 15.02
C GLU A 62 0.17 0.21 13.92
N PHE A 63 1.06 1.15 13.61
CA PHE A 63 0.89 2.08 12.50
C PHE A 63 0.56 1.36 11.18
N LEU A 64 1.30 0.30 10.84
CA LEU A 64 1.04 -0.45 9.60
C LEU A 64 -0.33 -1.14 9.60
N LYS A 65 -0.85 -1.55 10.76
CA LYS A 65 -2.21 -2.13 10.85
C LYS A 65 -3.27 -1.06 10.69
N GLU A 66 -3.13 0.06 11.39
CA GLU A 66 -4.05 1.19 11.29
C GLU A 66 -4.10 1.71 9.86
N TYR A 67 -2.94 1.91 9.23
CA TYR A 67 -2.86 2.34 7.84
C TYR A 67 -3.56 1.38 6.86
N ARG A 68 -3.40 0.06 7.06
CA ARG A 68 -4.15 -0.94 6.28
C ARG A 68 -5.65 -0.78 6.45
N ASP A 69 -6.10 -0.64 7.70
CA ASP A 69 -7.52 -0.57 8.04
C ASP A 69 -8.16 0.73 7.51
N GLU A 70 -7.43 1.84 7.57
CA GLU A 70 -7.82 3.12 6.97
C GLU A 70 -7.95 3.04 5.44
N LEU A 71 -6.95 2.49 4.75
CA LEU A 71 -7.00 2.34 3.29
C LEU A 71 -8.15 1.42 2.85
N LYS A 72 -8.41 0.34 3.60
CA LYS A 72 -9.56 -0.52 3.36
C LYS A 72 -10.86 0.25 3.55
N SER A 73 -11.01 0.97 4.65
CA SER A 73 -12.21 1.79 4.91
C SER A 73 -12.45 2.80 3.79
N TYR A 74 -11.39 3.42 3.27
CA TYR A 74 -11.49 4.35 2.15
C TYR A 74 -12.04 3.68 0.88
N THR A 75 -11.49 2.52 0.49
CA THR A 75 -11.99 1.80 -0.70
C THR A 75 -13.42 1.29 -0.52
N ASP A 76 -13.78 0.87 0.68
CA ASP A 76 -15.14 0.42 1.01
C ASP A 76 -16.14 1.59 0.91
N GLN A 77 -15.79 2.77 1.44
CA GLN A 77 -16.61 3.97 1.34
C GLN A 77 -16.76 4.46 -0.10
N MET A 78 -15.68 4.41 -0.88
CA MET A 78 -15.71 4.77 -2.30
C MET A 78 -16.61 3.83 -3.10
N ALA A 79 -16.59 2.53 -2.82
CA ALA A 79 -17.47 1.55 -3.45
C ALA A 79 -18.95 1.87 -3.17
N ILE A 80 -19.28 2.28 -1.93
CA ILE A 80 -20.64 2.71 -1.58
C ILE A 80 -21.04 3.98 -2.32
N ALA A 81 -20.14 4.95 -2.44
CA ALA A 81 -20.44 6.26 -3.03
C ALA A 81 -20.65 6.23 -4.56
N LEU A 82 -20.09 5.22 -5.24
CA LEU A 82 -20.21 5.07 -6.69
C LEU A 82 -21.39 4.17 -7.12
N GLN A 83 -22.02 3.45 -6.19
CA GLN A 83 -23.24 2.67 -6.43
C GLN A 83 -24.46 3.56 -6.69
#